data_AF-A0A9D6RXL3-F1
#
_entry.id   AF-A0A9D6RXL3-F1
#
_cell.length_a   1.000
_cell.length_b   1.000
_cell.length_c   1.000
_cell.angle_alpha   90.00
_cell.angle_beta   90.00
_cell.angle_gamma   90.00
#
_symmetry.space_group_name_H-M   'P 1'
#
loop_
_entity.id
_entity.type
_entity.pdbx_description
1 polymer ?
#
loop_
_entity_poly.entity_id
_entity_poly.type
_entity_poly.pdbx_seq_one_letter_code
_entity_poly.pdbx_strand_id
1 'polypeptide(L)' 'MSAVRTAPSPLRLFSEAHYVLRRNPTTLAGLLVVLFMALAGLLAPVLAPRGPVQKDFAHVSQPPSAQFPMGTD' A
#
# COMPACT_ATOMS: atom_id res chain seq x y z
N MET A 1 43.55 15.78 -2.21
CA MET A 1 43.39 14.33 -2.04
C MET A 1 41.91 14.02 -1.85
N SER A 2 41.21 13.58 -2.91
CA SER A 2 39.78 13.19 -2.82
C SER A 2 39.68 11.74 -2.38
N ALA A 3 38.99 11.47 -1.27
CA ALA A 3 38.70 10.12 -0.82
C ALA A 3 37.71 9.44 -1.79
N VAL A 4 38.11 8.33 -2.39
CA VAL A 4 37.22 7.45 -3.16
C VAL A 4 36.22 6.84 -2.19
N ARG A 5 34.96 7.29 -2.23
CA ARG A 5 33.87 6.70 -1.46
C ARG A 5 33.57 5.32 -2.06
N THR A 6 34.08 4.26 -1.46
CA THR A 6 33.72 2.90 -1.86
C THR A 6 32.26 2.64 -1.49
N ALA A 7 31.45 2.24 -2.46
CA ALA A 7 30.05 1.91 -2.21
C ALA A 7 29.95 0.73 -1.22
N PRO A 8 29.03 0.78 -0.24
CA PRO A 8 28.84 -0.32 0.70
C PRO A 8 28.38 -1.59 -0.04
N SER A 9 28.78 -2.75 0.47
CA SER A 9 28.32 -4.02 -0.07
C SER A 9 26.81 -4.21 0.14
N PRO A 10 26.11 -4.88 -0.79
CA PRO A 10 24.65 -5.03 -0.72
C PRO A 10 24.19 -5.69 0.59
N LEU A 11 24.93 -6.67 1.10
CA LEU A 11 24.62 -7.33 2.37
C LEU A 11 24.65 -6.37 3.56
N ARG A 12 25.57 -5.40 3.56
CA ARG A 12 25.61 -4.36 4.61
C ARG A 12 24.40 -3.44 4.51
N LEU A 13 23.98 -3.06 3.30
CA LEU A 13 22.76 -2.26 3.12
C LEU A 13 21.51 -2.94 3.70
N PHE A 14 21.35 -4.25 3.47
CA PHE A 14 20.22 -5.01 4.03
C PHE A 14 20.29 -5.13 5.56
N SER A 15 21.48 -5.36 6.12
CA SER A 15 21.67 -5.43 7.58
C SER A 15 21.34 -4.09 8.26
N GLU A 16 21.82 -2.98 7.71
CA GLU A 16 21.54 -1.64 8.23
C GLU A 16 20.04 -1.31 8.12
N ALA A 17 19.40 -1.62 6.99
CA ALA A 17 17.97 -1.43 6.81
C ALA A 17 17.16 -2.20 7.85
N HIS A 18 17.49 -3.48 8.08
CA HIS A 18 16.84 -4.30 9.10
C HIS A 18 17.08 -3.78 10.52
N TYR A 19 18.30 -3.31 10.82
CA TYR A 19 18.63 -2.69 12.11
C TYR A 19 17.82 -1.42 12.37
N VAL A 20 17.79 -0.50 11.40
CA VAL A 20 17.03 0.76 11.49
C VAL A 20 15.53 0.47 11.65
N LEU A 21 15.00 -0.49 10.90
CA LEU A 21 13.58 -0.86 10.97
C LEU A 21 13.18 -1.37 12.36
N ARG A 22 14.04 -2.14 13.03
CA ARG A 22 13.77 -2.64 14.40
C ARG A 22 14.00 -1.61 15.49
N ARG A 23 14.92 -0.66 15.28
CA ARG A 23 15.32 0.34 16.28
C ARG A 23 14.44 1.58 16.27
N ASN A 24 13.83 1.92 15.13
CA ASN A 24 13.05 3.14 14.96
C ASN A 24 11.55 2.83 14.73
N PRO A 25 10.68 3.08 15.74
CA PRO A 25 9.25 2.80 15.61
C PRO A 25 8.57 3.64 14.52
N THR A 26 9.08 4.85 14.23
CA THR A 26 8.55 5.70 13.15
C THR A 26 8.83 5.10 11.78
N THR A 27 10.02 4.55 11.57
CA THR A 27 10.36 3.84 10.32
C THR A 27 9.48 2.60 10.14
N LEU A 28 9.24 1.85 11.22
CA LEU A 28 8.32 0.71 11.21
C LEU A 28 6.89 1.13 10.85
N ALA A 29 6.38 2.19 11.45
CA ALA A 29 5.05 2.72 11.15
C ALA A 29 4.92 3.11 9.67
N GLY A 30 5.93 3.81 9.13
CA GLY A 30 5.97 4.16 7.70
C GLY A 30 5.98 2.92 6.80
N LEU A 31 6.78 1.91 7.13
CA LEU A 31 6.79 0.64 6.40
C LEU A 31 5.43 -0.06 6.43
N LEU A 32 4.77 -0.08 7.60
CA LEU A 32 3.45 -0.69 7.76
C LEU A 32 2.40 -0.01 6.88
N VAL A 33 2.42 1.32 6.78
CA VAL A 33 1.50 2.07 5.89
C VAL A 33 1.73 1.70 4.43
N VAL A 34 2.99 1.65 3.99
CA VAL A 34 3.33 1.27 2.60
C VAL A 34 2.90 -0.17 2.31
N LEU A 35 3.18 -1.10 3.22
CA LEU A 35 2.75 -2.49 3.07
C LEU A 35 1.24 -2.63 3.05
N PHE A 36 0.53 -1.89 3.91
CA PHE A 36 -0.92 -1.86 3.91
C PHE A 36 -1.48 -1.39 2.57
N MET A 37 -0.95 -0.30 2.01
CA MET A 37 -1.37 0.19 0.68
C MET A 37 -1.07 -0.81 -0.43
N ALA A 38 0.10 -1.46 -0.41
CA ALA A 38 0.45 -2.48 -1.38
C ALA A 38 -0.49 -3.70 -1.30
N LEU A 39 -0.80 -4.15 -0.09
CA LEU A 39 -1.75 -5.24 0.16
C LEU A 39 -3.17 -4.86 -0.27
N ALA A 40 -3.62 -3.63 0.02
CA ALA A 40 -4.90 -3.13 -0.42
C ALA A 40 -5.01 -3.13 -1.96
N GLY A 41 -3.92 -2.77 -2.66
CA GLY A 41 -3.84 -2.87 -4.12
C GLY A 41 -3.88 -4.30 -4.64
N LEU A 42 -3.16 -5.23 -4.00
CA LEU A 42 -3.17 -6.65 -4.38
C LEU A 42 -4.54 -7.30 -4.15
N LEU A 43 -5.21 -6.91 -3.06
CA LEU A 43 -6.56 -7.36 -2.70
C LEU A 43 -7.65 -6.51 -3.36
N ALA A 44 -7.32 -5.58 -4.26
CA ALA A 44 -8.30 -4.72 -4.93
C ALA A 44 -9.43 -5.50 -5.63
N PRO A 45 -9.20 -6.64 -6.32
CA PRO A 45 -10.29 -7.41 -6.93
C PRO A 45 -11.33 -7.93 -5.93
N VAL A 46 -10.94 -8.13 -4.66
CA VAL A 46 -11.82 -8.60 -3.58
C VAL A 46 -12.42 -7.42 -2.81
N LEU A 47 -11.61 -6.39 -2.53
CA LEU A 47 -12.02 -5.23 -1.73
C LEU A 47 -12.84 -4.20 -2.53
N ALA A 48 -12.48 -3.99 -3.80
CA ALA A 48 -13.13 -3.06 -4.71
C ALA A 48 -13.30 -3.70 -6.10
N PRO A 49 -14.23 -4.68 -6.24
CA PRO A 49 -14.42 -5.39 -7.51
C PRO A 49 -14.87 -4.48 -8.66
N ARG A 50 -15.51 -3.36 -8.33
CA ARG A 50 -16.02 -2.38 -9.30
C ARG A 50 -15.00 -1.26 -9.47
N GLY A 51 -14.61 -1.01 -10.73
CA GLY A 51 -13.61 -0.02 -11.06
C GLY A 51 -14.06 1.40 -10.72
N PRO A 52 -13.17 2.30 -10.27
CA PRO A 52 -13.52 3.67 -9.85
C PRO A 52 -14.09 4.53 -10.99
N VAL A 53 -13.86 4.13 -12.24
CA VAL A 53 -14.35 4.82 -13.44
C VAL A 53 -15.61 4.16 -14.04
N GLN A 54 -16.03 3.00 -13.53
CA GLN A 54 -17.23 2.32 -14.00
C GLN A 54 -18.45 2.90 -13.29
N LYS A 55 -19.28 3.65 -14.02
CA LYS A 55 -20.59 4.10 -13.55
C LYS A 55 -21.66 3.10 -13.98
N ASP A 56 -22.44 2.62 -13.03
CA ASP A 56 -23.55 1.70 -13.28
C ASP A 56 -24.85 2.50 -13.41
N PHE A 57 -25.09 3.01 -14.62
CA PHE A 57 -26.28 3.83 -14.91
C PHE A 57 -27.61 3.04 -14.84
N ALA A 58 -27.56 1.70 -14.74
CA ALA A 58 -28.76 0.87 -14.57
C ALA A 58 -29.25 0.83 -13.12
N HIS A 59 -28.38 1.15 -12.15
CA HIS A 59 -28.66 1.04 -10.72
C HIS A 59 -28.49 2.39 -10.02
N VAL A 60 -29.07 3.48 -10.55
CA VAL A 60 -28.98 4.82 -9.92
C VAL A 60 -29.92 4.93 -8.71
N SER A 61 -29.49 5.62 -7.64
CA SER A 61 -30.30 5.90 -6.42
C SER A 61 -30.89 4.66 -5.74
N GLN A 62 -30.19 3.53 -5.78
CA GLN A 62 -30.62 2.32 -5.10
C GLN A 62 -30.19 2.32 -3.63
N PRO A 63 -31.06 1.83 -2.72
CA PRO A 63 -30.70 1.69 -1.31
C PRO A 63 -29.56 0.67 -1.12
N PRO A 64 -28.87 0.69 0.04
CA PRO A 64 -27.83 -0.28 0.37
C PRO A 64 -28.27 -1.72 0.12
N SER A 65 -27.44 -2.48 -0.60
CA SER A 65 -27.67 -3.89 -0.93
C SER A 65 -26.39 -4.70 -0.77
N ALA A 66 -26.49 -6.03 -0.81
CA ALA A 66 -25.30 -6.89 -0.75
C ALA A 66 -24.28 -6.59 -1.88
N GLN A 67 -24.77 -6.12 -3.03
CA GLN A 67 -23.95 -5.73 -4.17
C GLN A 67 -23.45 -4.28 -4.05
N PHE A 68 -24.22 -3.42 -3.38
CA PHE A 68 -23.92 -2.00 -3.15
C PHE A 68 -24.03 -1.67 -1.64
N PRO A 69 -23.04 -2.01 -0.81
CA PRO A 69 -23.14 -1.88 0.64
C PRO A 69 -23.38 -0.46 1.13
N MET A 70 -22.96 0.53 0.33
CA MET A 70 -23.14 1.95 0.59
C MET A 70 -24.25 2.58 -0.28
N GLY A 71 -25.04 1.77 -0.99
CA GLY A 71 -25.99 2.24 -2.02
C GLY A 71 -25.28 2.64 -3.31
N THR A 72 -26.02 3.30 -4.20
CA THR A 72 -25.50 3.89 -5.44
C THR A 72 -25.74 5.40 -5.49
N ASP A 73 -24.79 6.09 -6.13
CA ASP A 73 -24.83 7.53 -6.52
C ASP A 73 -25.68 7.69 -7.78
#